data_AF-A0A6I4XCL6-F1
#
_entry.id   AF-A0A6I4XCL6-F1
#
_cell.length_a   1.000
_cell.length_b   1.000
_cell.length_c   1.000
_cell.angle_alpha   90.00
_cell.angle_beta   90.00
_cell.angle_gamma   90.00
#
_symmetry.space_group_name_H-M   'P 1'
#
loop_
_entity.id
_entity.type
_entity.pdbx_description
1 polymer ?
#
loop_
_entity_poly.entity_id
_entity_poly.type
_entity_poly.pdbx_seq_one_letter_code
_entity_poly.pdbx_strand_id
1 'polypeptide(L)' 'MKNNYSLIEDRRMQIFKRLINEEHLSYQQLSDEYYVSRSSIAKDIAYLKTLFVKENLLLRFDNSGTYFQGSESQI' A
#
# COMPACT_ATOMS: atom_id res chain seq x y z
N MET A 1 -9.13 23.31 -4.43
CA MET A 1 -9.86 22.05 -4.17
C MET A 1 -9.08 20.93 -4.86
N LYS A 2 -8.59 19.92 -4.13
CA LYS A 2 -8.01 18.73 -4.77
C LYS A 2 -9.16 17.91 -5.37
N ASN A 3 -9.05 17.54 -6.64
CA ASN A 3 -10.01 16.62 -7.27
C ASN A 3 -9.80 15.20 -6.68
N ASN A 4 -10.84 14.35 -6.74
CA ASN A 4 -10.83 12.97 -6.25
C ASN A 4 -9.62 12.15 -6.73
N TYR A 5 -9.16 12.37 -7.95
CA TYR A 5 -7.95 11.73 -8.49
C TYR A 5 -6.70 12.05 -7.67
N SER A 6 -6.49 13.31 -7.29
CA SER A 6 -5.34 13.74 -6.47
C SER A 6 -5.41 13.14 -5.06
N LEU A 7 -6.60 12.94 -4.49
CA LEU A 7 -6.75 12.32 -3.17
C LEU A 7 -6.41 10.82 -3.20
N ILE A 8 -6.73 10.12 -4.29
CA ILE A 8 -6.37 8.70 -4.48
C ILE A 8 -4.85 8.55 -4.65
N GLU A 9 -4.23 9.41 -5.45
CA GLU A 9 -2.77 9.42 -5.66
C GLU A 9 -2.02 9.73 -4.36
N ASP A 10 -2.47 10.74 -3.60
CA ASP A 10 -1.90 11.07 -2.30
C ASP A 10 -1.97 9.88 -1.34
N ARG A 11 -3.13 9.22 -1.24
CA ARG A 11 -3.29 8.04 -0.37
C ARG A 11 -2.39 6.88 -0.79
N ARG A 12 -2.30 6.58 -2.09
CA ARG A 12 -1.41 5.54 -2.62
C ARG A 12 0.06 5.84 -2.32
N MET A 13 0.47 7.10 -2.46
CA MET A 13 1.83 7.54 -2.12
C MET A 13 2.13 7.35 -0.63
N GLN A 14 1.18 7.65 0.26
CA GLN A 14 1.37 7.43 1.69
C GLN A 14 1.45 5.94 2.02
N ILE A 15 0.57 5.11 1.48
CA ILE A 15 0.61 3.65 1.66
C ILE A 15 1.95 3.09 1.14
N PHE A 16 2.41 3.54 -0.04
CA PHE A 16 3.69 3.14 -0.61
C PHE A 16 4.86 3.46 0.33
N LYS A 17 4.93 4.69 0.85
CA LYS A 17 5.98 5.12 1.79
C LYS A 17 6.02 4.26 3.05
N ARG A 18 4.87 3.85 3.57
CA ARG A 18 4.79 2.99 4.75
C ARG A 18 5.24 1.56 4.43
N LEU A 19 4.86 1.02 3.28
CA LEU A 19 5.32 -0.29 2.82
C LEU A 19 6.85 -0.35 2.67
N ILE A 20 7.48 0.67 2.06
CA ILE A 20 8.95 0.70 1.93
C ILE A 20 9.68 0.90 3.28
N ASN A 21 8.98 1.42 4.29
CA ASN A 21 9.45 1.46 5.68
C ASN A 21 9.13 0.16 6.45
N GLU A 22 8.82 -0.91 5.73
CA GLU A 22 8.56 -2.26 6.26
C GLU A 22 7.36 -2.34 7.22
N GLU A 23 6.42 -1.39 7.13
CA GLU A 23 5.20 -1.45 7.90
C GLU A 23 4.26 -2.56 7.42
N HIS A 24 3.61 -3.22 8.37
CA HIS A 24 2.53 -4.16 8.11
C HIS A 24 1.19 -3.41 8.12
N LEU A 25 0.54 -3.39 6.96
CA LEU A 25 -0.64 -2.56 6.73
C LEU A 25 -1.90 -3.43 6.58
N SER A 26 -2.75 -3.43 7.60
CA SER A 26 -4.06 -4.08 7.50
C SER A 26 -5.08 -3.21 6.76
N TYR A 27 -6.01 -3.84 6.03
CA TYR A 27 -7.02 -3.07 5.29
C TYR A 27 -7.98 -2.33 6.21
N GLN A 28 -8.23 -2.86 7.42
CA GLN A 28 -9.08 -2.22 8.41
C GLN A 28 -8.40 -0.94 8.93
N GLN A 29 -7.13 -1.02 9.34
CA GLN A 29 -6.38 0.14 9.80
C GLN A 29 -6.34 1.27 8.75
N LEU A 30 -5.99 0.95 7.51
CA LEU A 30 -5.93 1.97 6.45
C LEU A 30 -7.32 2.54 6.12
N SER A 31 -8.38 1.72 6.22
CA SER A 31 -9.76 2.15 6.04
C SER A 31 -10.14 3.21 7.07
N ASP A 32 -9.75 3.00 8.32
CA ASP A 32 -10.05 3.88 9.44
C ASP A 32 -9.18 5.17 9.37
N GLU A 33 -7.88 5.05 9.09
CA GLU A 33 -6.95 6.19 9.02
C GLU A 33 -7.23 7.14 7.84
N TYR A 34 -7.60 6.60 6.68
CA TYR A 34 -7.86 7.40 5.48
C TYR A 34 -9.34 7.70 5.24
N TYR A 35 -10.23 7.28 6.15
CA TYR A 35 -11.68 7.52 6.08
C TYR A 35 -12.30 7.08 4.74
N VAL A 36 -11.89 5.90 4.26
CA VAL A 36 -12.45 5.28 3.03
C VAL A 36 -12.79 3.83 3.28
N SER A 37 -13.58 3.21 2.41
CA SER A 37 -13.93 1.79 2.56
C SER A 37 -12.70 0.88 2.43
N ARG A 38 -12.74 -0.28 3.11
CA ARG A 38 -11.79 -1.40 2.87
C ARG A 38 -11.68 -1.81 1.40
N SER A 39 -12.78 -1.71 0.64
CA SER A 39 -12.77 -1.98 -0.81
C SER A 39 -12.02 -0.93 -1.61
N SER A 40 -12.00 0.33 -1.17
CA SER A 40 -11.16 1.38 -1.76
C SER A 40 -9.68 1.12 -1.47
N ILE A 41 -9.35 0.77 -0.22
CA ILE A 41 -7.99 0.35 0.16
C ILE A 41 -7.52 -0.86 -0.66
N ALA A 42 -8.36 -1.88 -0.83
CA ALA A 42 -8.03 -3.04 -1.64
C ALA A 42 -7.67 -2.67 -3.09
N LYS A 43 -8.38 -1.70 -3.69
CA LYS A 43 -8.05 -1.18 -5.03
C LYS A 43 -6.71 -0.45 -5.06
N ASP A 44 -6.38 0.29 -4.00
CA ASP A 44 -5.09 0.98 -3.90
C ASP A 44 -3.93 0.01 -3.72
N ILE A 45 -4.07 -0.98 -2.84
CA ILE A 45 -3.08 -2.04 -2.66
C ILE A 45 -2.91 -2.86 -3.96
N ALA A 46 -4.00 -3.15 -4.66
CA ALA A 46 -3.92 -3.82 -5.97
C ALA A 46 -3.14 -2.99 -6.98
N TYR A 47 -3.37 -1.67 -7.04
CA TYR A 47 -2.58 -0.76 -7.89
C TYR A 47 -1.10 -0.78 -7.50
N LEU A 48 -0.78 -0.62 -6.21
CA LEU A 48 0.61 -0.66 -5.72
C LEU A 48 1.29 -1.99 -6.03
N LYS A 49 0.58 -3.11 -5.88
CA LYS A 49 1.10 -4.44 -6.26
C LYS A 49 1.55 -4.48 -7.72
N THR A 50 0.83 -3.83 -8.64
CA THR A 50 1.27 -3.74 -10.04
C THR A 50 2.56 -2.94 -10.23
N LEU A 51 2.82 -1.94 -9.38
CA LEU A 51 4.06 -1.16 -9.40
C LEU A 51 5.23 -1.99 -8.85
N PHE A 52 5.04 -2.66 -7.71
CA PHE A 52 6.09 -3.52 -7.13
C PHE A 52 6.50 -4.62 -8.11
N VAL A 53 5.54 -5.29 -8.76
CA VAL A 53 5.85 -6.35 -9.75
C VAL A 53 6.64 -5.82 -10.95
N LYS A 54 6.41 -4.59 -11.40
CA LYS A 54 7.20 -3.97 -12.48
C LYS A 54 8.68 -3.80 -12.11
N GLU A 55 8.94 -3.51 -10.85
CA GLU A 55 10.30 -3.39 -10.29
C GLU A 55 10.87 -4.73 -9.80
N ASN A 56 10.23 -5.86 -10.15
CA ASN A 56 10.60 -7.20 -9.69
C ASN A 56 10.59 -7.36 -8.15
N LEU A 57 9.78 -6.55 -7.47
CA LEU A 57 9.53 -6.59 -6.03
C LEU A 57 8.21 -7.30 -5.72
N LEU A 58 8.08 -7.84 -4.50
CA LEU A 58 6.89 -8.57 -4.08
C LEU A 58 6.29 -8.00 -2.78
N LEU A 59 5.00 -7.71 -2.82
CA LEU A 59 4.19 -7.51 -1.62
C LEU A 59 3.68 -8.88 -1.13
N ARG A 60 3.82 -9.11 0.17
CA ARG A 60 3.31 -10.29 0.87
C ARG A 60 2.16 -9.88 1.78
N PHE A 61 1.44 -10.88 2.28
CA PHE A 61 0.41 -10.67 3.28
C PHE A 61 0.45 -11.80 4.31
N ASP A 62 0.10 -11.46 5.54
CA ASP A 62 -0.17 -12.40 6.62
C ASP A 62 -1.35 -11.90 7.48
N ASN A 63 -1.51 -12.46 8.68
CA ASN A 63 -2.60 -12.11 9.59
C ASN A 63 -2.49 -10.68 10.18
N SER A 64 -1.34 -10.03 10.05
CA SER A 64 -1.09 -8.66 10.51
C SER A 64 -1.24 -7.61 9.41
N GLY A 65 -1.19 -8.00 8.13
CA GLY A 65 -1.49 -7.11 7.02
C GLY A 65 -0.70 -7.40 5.75
N THR A 66 -0.77 -6.45 4.82
CA THR A 66 0.09 -6.40 3.63
C THR A 66 1.39 -5.71 4.00
N TYR A 67 2.52 -6.31 3.61
CA TYR A 67 3.84 -5.75 3.88
C TYR A 67 4.76 -5.95 2.66
N PHE A 68 5.77 -5.11 2.57
CA PHE A 68 6.87 -5.31 1.63
C PHE A 68 7.91 -6.21 2.29
N GLN A 69 8.24 -7.31 1.62
CA GLN A 69 9.38 -8.13 2.02
C GLN A 69 10.58 -7.64 1.22
N GLY A 70 11.40 -6.78 1.82
CA GLY A 70 12.67 -6.37 1.25
C GLY A 70 13.53 -7.61 0.99
N SER A 71 14.16 -7.68 -0.18
CA SER A 71 15.26 -8.62 -0.38
C SER A 71 16.45 -8.10 0.43
N GLU A 72 16.73 -8.69 1.60
CA GLU A 72 17.99 -8.48 2.35
C GLU A 72 19.24 -8.78 1.49
N SER A 73 19.08 -9.21 0.24
CA SER A 73 20.12 -9.56 -0.73
C SER A 73 20.53 -8.43 -1.71
N GLN A 74 20.23 -7.16 -1.40
CA GLN A 74 20.68 -6.00 -2.20
C GLN A 74 21.49 -4.97 -1.36
N ILE A 75 22.36 -5.47 -0.46
CA ILE A 75 23.48 -4.71 0.10
C ILE A 75 24.78 -5.46 -0.22
#